data_AF-A0A435EFI6-F1
#
_entry.id   AF-A0A435EFI6-F1
#
_cell.length_a   1.000
_cell.length_b   1.000
_cell.length_c   1.000
_cell.angle_alpha   90.00
_cell.angle_beta   90.00
_cell.angle_gamma   90.00
#
_symmetry.space_group_name_H-M   'P 1'
#
loop_
_entity.id
_entity.type
_entity.pdbx_description
1 polymer ?
#
loop_
_entity_poly.entity_id
_entity_poly.type
_entity_poly.pdbx_seq_one_letter_code
_entity_poly.pdbx_strand_id
1 'polypeptide(L)'
;MSVSEIALAEGKAANRRGAEFRRGLAAATPVLLGVVPYALVLGAQAAQRGLSVLEVPLMTGLNFAGGSEFAAIQLWTSPPHVLLIAAITLLVNSRHFLMGAALAPFIRHLPKRQVFPALFLMCDESWAVGLADAQRRATAGT
;
A
#
# COMPACT_ATOMS: atom_id res chain seq x y z
N MET A 1 35.43 8.27 -18.59
CA MET A 1 34.59 9.05 -17.67
C MET A 1 35.47 9.51 -16.51
N SER A 2 35.64 10.82 -16.33
CA SER A 2 36.47 11.43 -15.28
C SER A 2 35.81 11.30 -13.91
N VAL A 3 36.61 11.32 -12.83
CA VAL A 3 36.15 11.34 -11.43
C VAL A 3 35.14 12.49 -11.18
N SER A 4 35.33 13.63 -11.85
CA SER A 4 34.40 14.76 -11.80
C SER A 4 33.01 14.45 -12.39
N GLU A 5 32.95 13.65 -13.46
CA GLU A 5 31.70 13.24 -14.10
C GLU A 5 30.92 12.25 -13.24
N ILE A 6 31.62 11.35 -12.54
CA ILE A 6 31.02 10.38 -11.61
C ILE A 6 30.39 11.12 -10.42
N ALA A 7 31.14 12.04 -9.78
CA ALA A 7 30.62 12.83 -8.66
C ALA A 7 29.41 13.68 -9.04
N LEU A 8 29.40 14.27 -10.24
CA LEU A 8 28.26 15.03 -10.77
C LEU A 8 27.05 14.13 -11.04
N ALA A 9 27.25 12.91 -11.55
CA ALA A 9 26.18 11.94 -11.78
C ALA A 9 25.55 11.46 -10.47
N GLU A 10 26.36 11.17 -9.45
CA GLU A 10 25.88 10.79 -8.11
C GLU A 10 25.08 11.92 -7.44
N GLY A 11 25.59 13.17 -7.52
CA GLY A 11 24.88 14.34 -7.00
C GLY A 11 23.52 14.57 -7.66
N LYS A 12 23.44 14.43 -9.00
CA LYS A 12 22.17 14.51 -9.73
C LYS A 12 21.21 13.38 -9.34
N ALA A 13 21.71 12.15 -9.17
CA ALA A 13 20.90 11.01 -8.76
C ALA A 13 20.33 11.17 -7.35
N ALA A 14 21.13 11.69 -6.41
CA ALA A 14 20.69 11.98 -5.04
C ALA A 14 19.59 13.06 -5.02
N ASN A 15 19.76 14.15 -5.78
CA ASN A 15 18.75 15.20 -5.88
C ASN A 15 17.44 14.68 -6.50
N ARG A 16 17.54 13.81 -7.52
CA ARG A 16 16.36 13.17 -8.14
C ARG A 16 15.61 12.28 -7.16
N ARG A 17 16.31 11.50 -6.32
CA ARG A 17 15.68 10.68 -5.26
C ARG A 17 14.93 11.54 -4.25
N GLY A 18 15.52 12.65 -3.80
CA GLY A 18 14.86 13.57 -2.87
C GLY A 18 13.60 14.21 -3.45
N ALA A 19 13.65 14.62 -4.72
CA ALA A 19 12.49 15.14 -5.43
C ALA A 19 11.35 14.10 -5.56
N GLU A 20 11.69 12.86 -5.95
CA GLU A 20 10.70 11.78 -6.06
C GLU A 20 10.10 11.40 -4.69
N PHE A 21 10.89 11.41 -3.61
CA PHE A 21 10.37 11.18 -2.26
C PHE A 21 9.38 12.27 -1.83
N ARG A 22 9.74 13.55 -2.01
CA ARG A 22 8.84 14.68 -1.70
C ARG A 22 7.54 14.63 -2.49
N ARG A 23 7.63 14.21 -3.75
CA ARG A 23 6.47 14.03 -4.62
C ARG A 23 5.56 12.91 -4.13
N GLY A 24 6.12 11.77 -3.73
CA GLY A 24 5.39 10.68 -3.10
C GLY A 24 4.72 11.12 -1.80
N LEU A 25 5.42 11.89 -0.96
CA LEU A 25 4.86 12.44 0.27
C LEU A 25 3.67 13.35 -0.01
N ALA A 26 3.81 14.29 -0.95
CA ALA A 26 2.71 15.19 -1.34
C ALA A 26 1.49 14.44 -1.89
N ALA A 27 1.70 13.34 -2.62
CA ALA A 27 0.63 12.51 -3.13
C ALA A 27 -0.05 11.67 -2.04
N ALA A 28 0.69 11.24 -1.01
CA ALA A 28 0.18 10.45 0.10
C ALA A 28 -0.56 11.28 1.15
N THR A 29 -0.21 12.55 1.37
CA THR A 29 -0.86 13.42 2.37
C THR A 29 -2.39 13.44 2.29
N PRO A 30 -3.04 13.73 1.14
CA PRO A 30 -4.50 13.75 1.08
C PRO A 30 -5.12 12.35 1.30
N VAL A 31 -4.42 11.29 0.91
CA VAL A 31 -4.86 9.91 1.15
C VAL A 31 -4.89 9.62 2.65
N LEU A 32 -3.82 9.96 3.37
CA LEU A 32 -3.72 9.73 4.81
C LEU A 32 -4.82 10.46 5.61
N LEU A 33 -5.22 11.66 5.17
CA LEU A 33 -6.36 12.36 5.76
C LEU A 33 -7.67 11.58 5.55
N GLY A 34 -7.83 10.93 4.39
CA GLY A 34 -8.97 10.06 4.09
C GLY A 34 -9.03 8.77 4.92
N VAL A 35 -7.91 8.35 5.52
CA VAL A 35 -7.85 7.14 6.39
C VAL A 35 -8.56 7.36 7.72
N VAL A 36 -8.67 8.61 8.20
CA VAL A 36 -9.29 8.93 9.49
C VAL A 36 -10.73 8.42 9.63
N PRO A 37 -11.68 8.78 8.73
CA PRO A 37 -13.05 8.27 8.82
C PRO A 37 -13.10 6.74 8.68
N TYR A 38 -12.27 6.16 7.81
CA TYR A 38 -12.14 4.72 7.65
C TYR A 38 -11.77 4.03 8.98
N ALA A 39 -10.73 4.53 9.66
CA ALA A 39 -10.24 3.97 10.92
C ALA A 39 -11.29 4.09 12.05
N LEU A 40 -12.04 5.19 12.08
CA LEU A 40 -13.12 5.38 13.06
C LEU A 40 -14.24 4.34 12.87
N VAL A 41 -14.67 4.11 11.63
CA VAL A 41 -15.72 3.13 11.35
C VAL A 41 -15.25 1.70 11.65
N LEU A 42 -14.02 1.36 11.25
CA LEU A 42 -13.43 0.04 11.53
C LEU A 42 -13.30 -0.20 13.04
N GLY A 43 -12.79 0.79 13.78
CA GLY A 43 -12.65 0.73 15.24
C GLY A 43 -13.99 0.61 15.95
N ALA A 44 -15.01 1.36 15.51
CA ALA A 44 -16.36 1.26 16.06
C ALA A 44 -16.96 -0.14 15.86
N GLN A 45 -16.80 -0.74 14.68
CA GLN A 45 -17.26 -2.12 14.44
C GLN A 45 -16.48 -3.14 15.26
N ALA A 46 -15.16 -2.99 15.37
CA ALA A 46 -14.33 -3.87 16.18
C ALA A 46 -14.73 -3.83 17.67
N ALA A 47 -15.01 -2.64 18.20
CA ALA A 47 -15.48 -2.47 19.58
C ALA A 47 -16.82 -3.17 19.82
N GLN A 48 -17.76 -3.11 18.87
CA GLN A 48 -19.04 -3.83 18.95
C GLN A 48 -18.87 -5.35 18.95
N ARG A 49 -17.81 -5.87 18.32
CA ARG A 49 -17.45 -7.29 18.30
C ARG A 49 -16.59 -7.73 19.48
N GLY A 50 -16.30 -6.82 20.41
CA GLY A 50 -15.51 -7.12 21.59
C GLY A 50 -14.02 -7.33 21.33
N LEU A 51 -13.49 -6.89 20.18
CA LEU A 51 -12.05 -6.90 19.95
C LEU A 51 -11.37 -5.92 20.91
N SER A 52 -10.26 -6.35 21.46
CA SER A 52 -9.38 -5.54 22.28
C SER A 52 -8.71 -4.42 21.48
N VAL A 53 -8.25 -3.41 22.22
CA VAL A 53 -7.51 -2.27 21.68
C VAL A 53 -6.20 -2.68 20.98
N LEU A 54 -5.68 -3.88 21.25
CA LEU A 54 -4.47 -4.41 20.60
C LEU A 54 -4.77 -5.26 19.36
N GLU A 55 -5.90 -5.96 19.31
CA GLU A 55 -6.24 -6.81 18.17
C GLU A 55 -6.47 -6.01 16.89
N VAL A 56 -7.08 -4.83 17.00
CA VAL A 56 -7.35 -3.98 15.83
C VAL A 56 -6.05 -3.46 15.19
N PRO A 57 -5.11 -2.82 15.91
CA PRO A 57 -3.83 -2.41 15.33
C PRO A 57 -2.98 -3.57 14.81
N LEU A 58 -3.04 -4.74 15.44
CA LEU A 58 -2.34 -5.93 14.94
C LEU A 58 -2.95 -6.43 13.63
N MET A 59 -4.28 -6.50 13.54
CA MET A 59 -4.98 -6.89 12.33
C MET A 59 -4.67 -5.93 11.18
N THR A 60 -4.80 -4.62 11.40
CA THR A 60 -4.55 -3.61 10.37
C THR A 60 -3.07 -3.55 9.98
N GLY A 61 -2.17 -3.62 10.96
CA GLY A 61 -0.72 -3.55 10.74
C GLY A 61 -0.10 -4.78 10.11
N LEU A 62 -0.78 -5.93 10.10
CA LEU A 62 -0.31 -7.14 9.41
C LEU A 62 -0.97 -7.34 8.05
N ASN A 63 -2.22 -6.91 7.89
CA ASN A 63 -3.03 -7.23 6.71
C ASN A 63 -2.95 -6.17 5.61
N PHE A 64 -2.79 -4.88 5.97
CA PHE A 64 -2.70 -3.76 5.02
C PHE A 64 -3.82 -3.73 3.96
N ALA A 65 -5.04 -4.14 4.31
CA ALA A 65 -6.10 -4.37 3.32
C ALA A 65 -7.50 -4.14 3.88
N GLY A 66 -7.97 -2.88 3.85
CA GLY A 66 -9.17 -2.48 4.56
C GLY A 66 -10.46 -3.21 4.19
N GLY A 67 -10.63 -3.59 2.92
CA GLY A 67 -11.80 -4.38 2.49
C GLY A 67 -11.91 -5.73 3.22
N SER A 68 -10.76 -6.40 3.44
CA SER A 68 -10.74 -7.68 4.16
C SER A 68 -10.78 -7.51 5.67
N GLU A 69 -10.33 -6.37 6.21
CA GLU A 69 -10.40 -6.04 7.64
C GLU A 69 -11.86 -5.86 8.09
N PHE A 70 -12.67 -5.16 7.29
CA PHE A 70 -14.11 -5.09 7.52
C PHE A 70 -14.78 -6.46 7.45
N ALA A 71 -14.43 -7.28 6.45
CA ALA A 71 -14.98 -8.63 6.34
C ALA A 71 -14.60 -9.50 7.55
N ALA A 72 -13.34 -9.43 7.99
CA ALA A 72 -12.84 -10.18 9.14
C ALA A 72 -13.57 -9.79 10.44
N ILE A 73 -13.74 -8.50 10.71
CA ILE A 73 -14.54 -8.02 11.86
C ILE A 73 -15.98 -8.51 11.73
N GLN A 74 -16.56 -8.47 10.53
CA GLN A 74 -17.94 -8.89 10.33
C GLN A 74 -18.16 -10.40 10.55
N LEU A 75 -17.14 -11.22 10.32
CA LEU A 75 -17.14 -12.65 10.60
C LEU A 75 -16.67 -12.99 12.03
N TRP A 76 -16.21 -11.99 12.79
CA TRP A 76 -15.62 -12.21 14.10
C TRP A 76 -16.64 -12.75 15.11
N THR A 77 -16.26 -13.85 15.75
CA THR A 77 -17.04 -14.66 16.69
C THR A 77 -16.15 -15.06 17.87
N SER A 78 -16.75 -15.51 18.97
CA SER A 78 -16.00 -16.02 20.12
C SER A 78 -16.47 -17.45 20.45
N PRO A 79 -15.66 -18.50 20.18
CA PRO A 79 -14.32 -18.46 19.57
C PRO A 79 -14.34 -18.15 18.06
N PRO A 80 -13.25 -17.58 17.48
CA PRO A 80 -13.23 -17.19 16.08
C PRO A 80 -13.09 -18.38 15.13
N HIS A 81 -13.86 -18.37 14.03
CA HIS A 81 -13.70 -19.30 12.92
C HIS A 81 -12.50 -18.94 12.03
N VAL A 82 -11.29 -19.21 12.52
CA VAL A 82 -10.01 -18.77 11.91
C VAL A 82 -9.89 -19.15 10.42
N LEU A 83 -10.23 -20.40 10.05
CA LEU A 83 -10.13 -20.85 8.66
C LEU A 83 -11.07 -20.10 7.72
N LEU A 84 -12.28 -19.78 8.18
CA LEU A 84 -13.25 -19.03 7.39
C LEU A 84 -12.78 -17.58 7.21
N ILE A 85 -12.33 -16.94 8.29
CA ILE A 85 -11.77 -15.58 8.23
C ILE A 85 -10.57 -15.56 7.28
N ALA A 86 -9.64 -16.51 7.40
CA ALA A 86 -8.48 -16.60 6.52
C ALA A 86 -8.86 -16.81 5.05
N ALA A 87 -9.85 -17.67 4.77
CA ALA A 87 -10.33 -17.91 3.41
C ALA A 87 -10.97 -16.66 2.79
N ILE A 88 -11.81 -15.95 3.55
CA ILE A 88 -12.44 -14.70 3.10
C ILE A 88 -11.39 -13.61 2.93
N THR A 89 -10.45 -13.45 3.86
CA THR A 89 -9.35 -12.50 3.74
C THR A 89 -8.51 -12.78 2.50
N LEU A 90 -8.13 -14.04 2.25
CA LEU A 90 -7.40 -14.43 1.05
C LEU A 90 -8.20 -14.13 -0.23
N LEU A 91 -9.49 -14.46 -0.23
CA LEU A 91 -10.38 -14.24 -1.37
C LEU A 91 -10.49 -12.74 -1.69
N VAL A 92 -10.74 -11.90 -0.69
CA VAL A 92 -10.81 -10.44 -0.86
C VAL A 92 -9.45 -9.89 -1.28
N ASN A 93 -8.36 -10.36 -0.67
CA ASN A 93 -7.01 -9.88 -0.96
C ASN A 93 -6.45 -10.38 -2.28
N SER A 94 -7.05 -11.38 -2.93
CA SER A 94 -6.66 -11.85 -4.27
C SER A 94 -6.59 -10.71 -5.30
N ARG A 95 -7.32 -9.61 -5.08
CA ARG A 95 -7.21 -8.36 -5.86
C ARG A 95 -5.78 -7.81 -5.93
N HIS A 96 -4.93 -8.03 -4.93
CA HIS A 96 -3.53 -7.58 -4.94
C HIS A 96 -2.72 -8.25 -6.06
N PHE A 97 -3.07 -9.46 -6.48
CA PHE A 97 -2.45 -10.09 -7.66
C PHE A 97 -2.78 -9.33 -8.94
N LEU A 98 -4.05 -8.95 -9.14
CA LEU A 98 -4.48 -8.18 -10.30
C LEU A 98 -3.88 -6.76 -10.27
N MET A 99 -3.85 -6.14 -9.10
CA MET A 99 -3.22 -4.84 -8.87
C MET A 99 -1.72 -4.87 -9.20
N GLY A 100 -1.00 -5.88 -8.73
CA GLY A 100 0.41 -6.10 -9.05
C GLY A 100 0.63 -6.32 -10.55
N ALA A 101 -0.23 -7.12 -11.19
CA ALA A 101 -0.19 -7.34 -12.64
C ALA A 101 -0.43 -6.05 -13.44
N ALA A 102 -1.36 -5.19 -13.00
CA ALA A 102 -1.64 -3.90 -13.60
C ALA A 102 -0.45 -2.91 -13.47
N LEU A 103 0.31 -2.99 -12.38
CA LEU A 103 1.53 -2.19 -12.19
C LEU A 103 2.75 -2.75 -12.95
N ALA A 104 2.75 -4.04 -13.29
CA ALA A 104 3.91 -4.73 -13.86
C ALA A 104 4.56 -4.02 -15.07
N PRO A 105 3.80 -3.46 -16.04
CA PRO A 105 4.40 -2.74 -17.17
C PRO A 105 5.25 -1.53 -16.73
N PHE A 106 4.87 -0.89 -15.63
CA PHE A 106 5.49 0.34 -15.14
C PHE A 106 6.65 0.11 -14.19
N ILE A 107 6.70 -1.04 -13.50
CA ILE A 107 7.72 -1.29 -12.46
C ILE A 107 8.71 -2.41 -12.81
N ARG A 108 8.48 -3.19 -13.87
CA ARG A 108 9.35 -4.33 -14.25
C ARG A 108 10.82 -3.95 -14.54
N HIS A 109 11.08 -2.69 -14.87
CA HIS A 109 12.42 -2.20 -15.19
C HIS A 109 13.21 -1.81 -13.94
N LEU A 110 12.56 -1.73 -12.77
CA LEU A 110 13.18 -1.36 -11.51
C LEU A 110 13.87 -2.56 -10.85
N PRO A 111 14.90 -2.34 -10.01
CA PRO A 111 15.55 -3.41 -9.29
C PRO A 111 14.58 -4.07 -8.31
N LYS A 112 14.63 -5.41 -8.22
CA LYS A 112 13.76 -6.23 -7.36
C LYS A 112 13.74 -5.78 -5.89
N ARG A 113 14.85 -5.21 -5.39
CA ARG A 113 14.97 -4.67 -4.02
C ARG A 113 14.08 -3.45 -3.76
N GLN A 114 13.63 -2.74 -4.80
CA GLN A 114 12.65 -1.67 -4.71
C GLN A 114 11.22 -2.19 -4.95
N VAL A 115 11.08 -3.11 -5.91
CA VAL A 115 9.77 -3.66 -6.32
C VAL A 115 9.14 -4.51 -5.22
N PHE A 116 9.87 -5.45 -4.62
CA PHE A 116 9.27 -6.36 -3.63
C PHE A 116 8.76 -5.65 -2.38
N PRO A 117 9.50 -4.72 -1.73
CA PRO A 117 8.96 -3.98 -0.60
C PRO A 117 7.77 -3.10 -0.99
N ALA A 118 7.79 -2.49 -2.18
CA ALA A 118 6.69 -1.67 -2.67
C ALA A 118 5.41 -2.50 -2.89
N LEU A 119 5.54 -3.72 -3.42
CA LEU A 119 4.41 -4.64 -3.60
C LEU A 119 3.94 -5.27 -2.28
N PHE A 120 4.85 -5.53 -1.35
CA PHE A 120 4.50 -6.06 -0.02
C PHE A 120 3.73 -5.05 0.83
N LEU A 121 4.11 -3.78 0.77
CA LEU A 121 3.44 -2.67 1.47
C LEU A 121 2.34 -2.00 0.62
N MET A 122 1.95 -2.64 -0.49
CA MET A 122 0.94 -2.10 -1.37
C MET A 122 -0.45 -2.26 -0.75
N CYS A 123 -1.12 -1.13 -0.52
CA CYS A 123 -2.55 -1.06 -0.24
C CYS A 123 -3.31 -0.42 -1.42
N ASP A 124 -4.65 -0.46 -1.37
CA ASP A 124 -5.56 0.07 -2.40
C ASP A 124 -5.21 1.51 -2.79
N GLU A 125 -4.94 2.34 -1.79
CA GLU A 125 -4.68 3.76 -1.98
C GLU A 125 -3.30 3.99 -2.61
N SER A 126 -2.27 3.30 -2.14
CA SER A 126 -0.93 3.39 -2.70
C SER A 126 -0.89 2.89 -4.15
N TRP A 127 -1.65 1.84 -4.46
CA TRP A 127 -1.79 1.31 -5.81
C TRP A 127 -2.50 2.30 -6.73
N ALA A 128 -3.64 2.86 -6.30
CA ALA A 128 -4.42 3.79 -7.10
C ALA A 128 -3.59 5.05 -7.44
N VAL A 129 -2.92 5.62 -6.44
CA VAL A 129 -2.04 6.79 -6.64
C VAL A 129 -0.86 6.44 -7.55
N GLY A 130 -0.21 5.29 -7.31
CA GLY A 130 0.95 4.84 -8.09
C GLY A 130 0.62 4.56 -9.55
N LEU A 131 -0.48 3.86 -9.81
CA LEU A 131 -0.93 3.55 -11.17
C LEU A 131 -1.33 4.82 -11.93
N ALA A 132 -2.11 5.70 -11.30
CA ALA A 132 -2.50 6.97 -11.90
C ALA A 132 -1.25 7.82 -12.24
N ASP A 133 -0.24 7.81 -11.38
CA ASP A 133 1.02 8.50 -11.64
C ASP A 133 1.81 7.91 -12.80
N ALA A 134 1.93 6.58 -12.83
CA ALA A 134 2.65 5.88 -13.88
C ALA A 134 1.98 6.09 -15.25
N GLN A 135 0.64 6.09 -15.29
CA GLN A 135 -0.13 6.38 -16.49
C GLN A 135 0.08 7.83 -16.97
N ARG A 136 0.01 8.82 -16.07
CA ARG A 136 0.26 10.24 -16.42
C ARG A 136 1.63 10.42 -17.06
N ARG A 137 2.66 9.77 -16.53
CA ARG A 137 4.03 9.82 -17.07
C ARG A 137 4.15 9.14 -18.42
N ALA A 138 3.55 7.97 -18.57
CA ALA A 138 3.50 7.27 -19.85
C ALA A 138 2.82 8.10 -20.95
N THR A 139 1.74 8.82 -20.62
CA THR A 139 1.08 9.74 -21.57
C THR A 139 1.88 11.01 -21.84
N ALA A 140 2.65 11.49 -20.87
CA ALA A 140 3.49 12.70 -21.02
C ALA A 140 4.82 12.43 -21.75
N GLY A 141 5.18 11.17 -22.02
CA GLY A 141 6.42 10.78 -22.69
C GLY A 141 7.69 11.01 -21.84
N THR A 142 7.54 11.12 -20.52
CA THR A 142 8.62 11.35 -19.54
C THR A 142 8.84 10.16 -18.63
#